data_AF-A0A7X9ITE1-F1
#
_entry.id   AF-A0A7X9ITE1-F1
#
_cell.length_a   1.000
_cell.length_b   1.000
_cell.length_c   1.000
_cell.angle_alpha   90.00
_cell.angle_beta   90.00
_cell.angle_gamma   90.00
#
_symmetry.space_group_name_H-M   'P 1'
#
loop_
_entity.id
_entity.type
_entity.pdbx_description
1 polymer ?
#
loop_
_entity_poly.entity_id
_entity_poly.type
_entity_poly.pdbx_seq_one_letter_code
_entity_poly.pdbx_strand_id
1 'polypeptide(L)'
;MKAWVPVLLGVGLCGGCATEVGDECGANVDCSAYGDRVCDTTAPGGYCTILDCRADGCPEEAVCVAWGEGVSRRTFCMRHCGSDSDCRGGYQCFDPGRYASDHAGEPGFDPADYGVILDTNPRGSRFCTRDW
;
A
#
# COMPACT_ATOMS: atom_id res chain seq x y z
N MET A 1 -39.74 -5.20 -45.01
CA MET A 1 -39.86 -3.73 -44.84
C MET A 1 -39.34 -3.39 -43.44
N LYS A 2 -38.27 -2.58 -43.39
CA LYS A 2 -37.54 -1.97 -42.26
C LYS A 2 -37.78 -2.52 -40.83
N ALA A 3 -36.74 -3.15 -40.28
CA ALA A 3 -36.46 -3.28 -38.85
C ALA A 3 -36.43 -1.91 -38.17
N TRP A 4 -36.71 -1.81 -36.86
CA TRP A 4 -36.16 -0.80 -35.92
C TRP A 4 -35.95 -1.48 -34.56
N VAL A 5 -34.69 -1.69 -34.17
CA VAL A 5 -34.30 -2.05 -32.81
C VAL A 5 -33.80 -0.76 -32.16
N PRO A 6 -34.44 -0.25 -31.08
CA PRO A 6 -33.92 0.91 -30.39
C PRO A 6 -32.66 0.49 -29.64
N VAL A 7 -31.51 0.93 -30.15
CA VAL A 7 -30.24 0.90 -29.40
C VAL A 7 -30.34 1.98 -28.33
N LEU A 8 -30.75 1.58 -27.12
CA LEU A 8 -30.61 2.43 -25.94
C LEU A 8 -29.13 2.46 -25.57
N LEU A 9 -28.51 3.59 -25.90
CA LEU A 9 -27.15 3.96 -25.54
C LEU A 9 -27.05 4.06 -24.01
N GLY A 10 -26.65 2.98 -23.35
CA GLY A 10 -26.32 2.99 -21.93
C GLY A 10 -25.03 3.76 -21.71
N VAL A 11 -25.13 5.03 -21.31
CA VAL A 11 -24.00 5.80 -20.79
C VAL A 11 -23.68 5.26 -19.40
N GLY A 12 -22.77 4.28 -19.35
CA GLY A 12 -22.16 3.81 -18.12
C GLY A 12 -21.23 4.88 -17.58
N LEU A 13 -21.67 5.59 -16.54
CA LEU A 13 -20.81 6.37 -15.67
C LEU A 13 -19.90 5.38 -14.92
N CYS A 14 -18.77 5.00 -15.51
CA CYS A 14 -17.63 4.49 -14.75
C CYS A 14 -17.10 5.67 -13.93
N GLY A 15 -17.75 5.95 -12.79
CA GLY A 15 -17.05 6.60 -11.69
C GLY A 15 -15.91 5.66 -11.32
N GLY A 16 -14.72 5.92 -11.86
CA GLY A 16 -13.53 5.18 -11.49
C GLY A 16 -13.39 5.33 -9.99
N CYS A 17 -13.46 4.21 -9.26
CA CYS A 17 -13.03 4.20 -7.88
C CYS A 17 -11.62 4.81 -7.86
N ALA A 18 -11.40 5.78 -6.99
CA ALA A 18 -10.06 6.31 -6.81
C ALA A 18 -9.18 5.16 -6.31
N THR A 19 -8.16 4.80 -7.07
CA THR A 19 -7.21 3.75 -6.69
C THR A 19 -6.59 4.11 -5.34
N GLU A 20 -6.59 3.17 -4.40
CA GLU A 20 -6.14 3.32 -3.02
C GLU A 20 -4.68 2.87 -2.84
N VAL A 21 -4.05 3.25 -1.71
CA VAL A 21 -2.77 2.62 -1.32
C VAL A 21 -3.01 1.13 -1.07
N GLY A 22 -2.16 0.29 -1.66
CA GLY A 22 -2.22 -1.17 -1.59
C GLY A 22 -3.00 -1.88 -2.69
N ASP A 23 -3.60 -1.12 -3.61
CA ASP A 23 -4.24 -1.69 -4.79
C ASP A 23 -3.24 -2.32 -5.76
N GLU A 24 -3.76 -3.21 -6.61
CA GLU A 24 -3.00 -3.84 -7.69
C GLU A 24 -2.69 -2.86 -8.82
N CYS A 25 -1.54 -3.04 -9.45
CA CYS A 25 -1.14 -2.19 -10.57
C CYS A 25 -0.10 -2.88 -11.47
N GLY A 26 -0.05 -2.48 -12.74
CA GLY A 26 1.03 -2.83 -13.67
C GLY A 26 1.90 -1.63 -14.04
N ALA A 27 1.38 -0.41 -13.93
CA ALA A 27 2.05 0.84 -14.25
C ALA A 27 1.56 2.00 -13.36
N ASN A 28 2.34 3.08 -13.28
CA ASN A 28 2.00 4.25 -12.45
C ASN A 28 0.63 4.87 -12.77
N VAL A 29 0.21 4.82 -14.04
CA VAL A 29 -1.08 5.35 -14.50
C VAL A 29 -2.28 4.60 -13.90
N ASP A 30 -2.09 3.35 -13.46
CA ASP A 30 -3.12 2.57 -12.78
C ASP A 30 -3.38 3.11 -11.36
N CYS A 31 -2.34 3.66 -10.72
CA CYS A 31 -2.40 4.22 -9.37
C CYS A 31 -2.82 5.68 -9.33
N SER A 32 -2.34 6.48 -10.29
CA SER A 32 -2.77 7.86 -10.45
C SER A 32 -2.47 8.38 -11.85
N ALA A 33 -3.49 8.94 -12.51
CA ALA A 33 -3.32 9.67 -13.76
C ALA A 33 -2.55 10.99 -13.58
N TYR A 34 -2.47 11.50 -12.34
CA TYR A 34 -1.85 12.79 -12.00
C TYR A 34 -0.46 12.64 -11.36
N GLY A 35 -0.04 11.41 -11.06
CA GLY A 35 1.31 11.09 -10.58
C GLY A 35 1.55 11.30 -9.09
N ASP A 36 0.50 11.45 -8.27
CA ASP A 36 0.63 11.49 -6.80
C ASP A 36 0.90 10.11 -6.17
N ARG A 37 0.72 9.03 -6.94
CA ARG A 37 0.97 7.64 -6.55
C ARG A 37 1.79 6.94 -7.64
N VAL A 38 2.59 5.96 -7.23
CA VAL A 38 3.39 5.12 -8.11
C VAL A 38 3.01 3.66 -7.94
N CYS A 39 3.27 2.87 -8.98
CA CYS A 39 3.17 1.42 -8.91
C CYS A 39 4.52 0.81 -8.52
N ASP A 40 4.63 0.27 -7.31
CA ASP A 40 5.76 -0.58 -6.95
C ASP A 40 5.58 -1.96 -7.58
N THR A 41 6.22 -2.18 -8.73
CA THR A 41 6.20 -3.45 -9.45
C THR A 41 7.15 -4.50 -8.88
N THR A 42 7.95 -4.16 -7.86
CA THR A 42 8.76 -5.13 -7.12
C THR A 42 7.93 -5.91 -6.10
N ALA A 43 6.73 -5.40 -5.79
CA ALA A 43 5.74 -6.06 -4.94
C ALA A 43 4.90 -7.07 -5.75
N PRO A 44 4.51 -8.22 -5.17
CA PRO A 44 3.67 -9.21 -5.85
C PRO A 44 2.37 -8.59 -6.39
N GLY A 45 2.12 -8.73 -7.70
CA GLY A 45 0.95 -8.17 -8.36
C GLY A 45 0.90 -6.64 -8.40
N GLY A 46 2.05 -5.97 -8.19
CA GLY A 46 2.18 -4.51 -8.09
C GLY A 46 1.51 -3.94 -6.85
N TYR A 47 2.00 -2.82 -6.32
CA TYR A 47 1.42 -2.17 -5.15
C TYR A 47 1.38 -0.66 -5.35
N CYS A 48 0.16 -0.08 -5.39
CA CYS A 48 0.03 1.37 -5.42
C CYS A 48 0.49 1.97 -4.10
N THR A 49 1.47 2.88 -4.16
CA THR A 49 2.08 3.52 -2.98
C THR A 49 2.48 4.97 -3.28
N ILE A 50 2.89 5.68 -2.24
CA ILE A 50 3.53 7.00 -2.31
C ILE A 50 4.95 6.83 -1.79
N LEU A 51 5.94 7.22 -2.59
CA LEU A 51 7.35 7.19 -2.21
C LEU A 51 7.71 8.39 -1.33
N ASP A 52 8.78 8.23 -0.55
CA ASP A 52 9.39 9.29 0.25
C ASP A 52 8.40 9.98 1.20
N CYS A 53 7.44 9.22 1.72
CA CYS A 53 6.52 9.71 2.73
C CYS A 53 7.29 10.18 3.98
N ARG A 54 6.72 11.17 4.65
CA ARG A 54 7.14 11.59 6.00
C ARG A 54 6.10 11.14 7.01
N ALA A 55 6.47 11.19 8.29
CA ALA A 55 5.56 10.92 9.40
C ALA A 55 4.23 11.67 9.19
N ASP A 56 3.13 10.92 9.30
CA ASP A 56 1.75 11.38 9.17
C ASP A 56 1.38 11.96 7.77
N GLY A 57 2.25 11.76 6.78
CA GLY A 57 2.10 12.28 5.42
C GLY A 57 1.33 11.37 4.45
N CYS A 58 1.03 10.14 4.86
CA CYS A 58 0.21 9.23 4.07
C CYS A 58 -1.29 9.60 4.14
N PRO A 59 -2.10 9.17 3.16
CA PRO A 59 -3.55 9.35 3.21
C PRO A 59 -4.18 8.46 4.31
N GLU A 60 -5.47 8.62 4.59
CA GLU A 60 -6.11 8.02 5.77
C GLU A 60 -6.06 6.49 5.78
N GLU A 61 -6.09 5.85 4.61
CA GLU A 61 -6.00 4.40 4.43
C GLU A 61 -4.59 3.82 4.65
N ALA A 62 -3.58 4.65 4.89
CA ALA A 62 -2.18 4.23 4.92
C ALA A 62 -1.36 4.82 6.07
N VAL A 63 -0.26 4.13 6.38
CA VAL A 63 0.79 4.56 7.32
C VAL A 63 2.12 4.72 6.60
N CYS A 64 2.97 5.63 7.07
CA CYS A 64 4.31 5.81 6.53
C CYS A 64 5.30 4.81 7.14
N VAL A 65 5.86 3.93 6.31
CA VAL A 65 6.77 2.87 6.76
C VAL A 65 8.16 3.07 6.16
N ALA A 66 9.19 2.98 7.00
CA ALA A 66 10.60 3.06 6.61
C ALA A 66 11.24 1.67 6.55
N TRP A 67 12.00 1.40 5.49
CA TRP A 67 12.87 0.23 5.37
C TRP A 67 14.33 0.61 5.18
N GLY A 68 15.21 -0.14 5.85
CA GLY A 68 16.65 0.07 5.90
C GLY A 68 17.06 1.29 6.74
N GLU A 69 18.36 1.39 7.01
CA GLU A 69 18.93 2.43 7.86
C GLU A 69 19.79 3.45 7.09
N GLY A 70 20.04 4.60 7.73
CA GLY A 70 20.97 5.61 7.25
C GLY A 70 20.65 6.13 5.84
N VAL A 71 21.63 6.08 4.94
CA VAL A 71 21.51 6.55 3.54
C VAL A 71 20.70 5.61 2.64
N SER A 72 20.48 4.38 3.08
CA SER A 72 19.70 3.37 2.37
C SER A 72 18.24 3.36 2.81
N ARG A 73 17.85 4.22 3.75
CA ARG A 73 16.49 4.27 4.25
C ARG A 73 15.55 4.79 3.16
N ARG A 74 14.51 4.03 2.86
CA ARG A 74 13.41 4.45 1.96
C ARG A 74 12.10 4.41 2.72
N THR A 75 11.17 5.28 2.36
CA THR A 75 9.85 5.33 2.97
C THR A 75 8.75 5.17 1.94
N PHE A 76 7.73 4.41 2.31
CA PHE A 76 6.58 4.11 1.45
C PHE A 76 5.30 4.20 2.26
N CYS A 77 4.23 4.70 1.64
CA CYS A 77 2.90 4.56 2.23
C CYS A 77 2.41 3.13 2.07
N MET A 78 2.04 2.51 3.18
CA MET A 78 1.53 1.14 3.22
C MET A 78 0.12 1.15 3.79
N ARG A 79 -0.79 0.42 3.16
CA ARG A 79 -2.18 0.29 3.62
C ARG A 79 -2.19 -0.20 5.07
N HIS A 80 -2.86 0.54 5.96
CA HIS A 80 -3.01 0.08 7.34
C HIS A 80 -4.02 -1.06 7.41
N CYS A 81 -3.88 -1.95 8.39
CA CYS A 81 -4.73 -3.12 8.52
C CYS A 81 -5.06 -3.45 9.99
N GLY A 82 -6.22 -4.05 10.19
CA GLY A 82 -6.65 -4.64 11.46
C GLY A 82 -6.47 -6.18 11.50
N SER A 83 -6.35 -6.82 10.35
CA SER A 83 -6.29 -8.27 10.17
C SER A 83 -5.87 -8.61 8.74
N ASP A 84 -5.49 -9.87 8.48
CA ASP A 84 -5.07 -10.29 7.13
C ASP A 84 -6.16 -10.12 6.08
N SER A 85 -7.44 -10.18 6.47
CA SER A 85 -8.56 -9.96 5.55
C SER A 85 -8.70 -8.52 5.06
N ASP A 86 -8.04 -7.56 5.71
CA ASP A 86 -7.99 -6.17 5.23
C ASP A 86 -6.96 -6.01 4.10
N CYS A 87 -6.06 -6.97 3.96
CA CYS A 87 -5.04 -7.02 2.93
C CYS A 87 -5.54 -7.81 1.71
N ARG A 88 -5.06 -7.41 0.54
CA ARG A 88 -5.24 -8.16 -0.71
C ARG A 88 -4.53 -9.52 -0.62
N GLY A 89 -5.03 -10.51 -1.36
CA GLY A 89 -4.36 -11.81 -1.49
C GLY A 89 -2.88 -11.70 -1.86
N GLY A 90 -2.03 -12.49 -1.19
CA GLY A 90 -0.57 -12.40 -1.28
C GLY A 90 0.07 -11.40 -0.32
N TYR A 91 -0.74 -10.71 0.50
CA TYR A 91 -0.30 -9.80 1.55
C TYR A 91 -0.91 -10.22 2.89
N GLN A 92 -0.16 -9.97 3.96
CA GLN A 92 -0.53 -10.24 5.35
C GLN A 92 -0.47 -8.95 6.18
N CYS A 93 -1.20 -8.93 7.29
CA CYS A 93 -1.24 -7.80 8.18
C CYS A 93 -0.04 -7.78 9.14
N PHE A 94 0.97 -7.02 8.71
CA PHE A 94 2.25 -6.72 9.34
C PHE A 94 2.20 -6.03 10.71
N ASP A 95 2.65 -6.63 11.83
CA ASP A 95 2.94 -5.89 13.07
C ASP A 95 4.45 -5.74 13.34
N PRO A 96 5.07 -4.61 12.96
CA PRO A 96 6.51 -4.41 13.12
C PRO A 96 6.92 -4.28 14.59
N GLY A 97 6.05 -3.74 15.45
CA GLY A 97 6.37 -3.52 16.87
C GLY A 97 6.39 -4.83 17.64
N ARG A 98 5.42 -5.71 17.37
CA ARG A 98 5.42 -7.07 17.89
C ARG A 98 6.62 -7.87 17.36
N TYR A 99 6.87 -7.83 16.05
CA TYR A 99 7.99 -8.56 15.46
C TYR A 99 9.33 -8.14 16.06
N ALA A 100 9.58 -6.84 16.20
CA ALA A 100 10.80 -6.34 16.84
C ALA A 100 10.92 -6.77 18.31
N SER A 101 9.81 -6.87 19.04
CA SER A 101 9.80 -7.33 20.43
C SER A 101 10.11 -8.82 20.56
N ASP A 102 9.53 -9.64 19.67
CA ASP A 102 9.69 -11.09 19.65
C ASP A 102 11.13 -11.50 19.28
N HIS A 103 11.83 -10.69 18.46
CA HIS A 103 13.21 -10.91 18.01
C HIS A 103 14.25 -10.03 18.74
N ALA A 104 13.84 -9.35 19.82
CA ALA A 104 14.72 -8.46 20.56
C ALA A 104 15.94 -9.21 21.14
N GLY A 105 17.14 -8.77 20.75
CA GLY A 105 18.41 -9.33 21.22
C GLY A 105 18.97 -10.48 20.38
N GLU A 106 18.31 -10.86 19.28
CA GLU A 106 18.89 -11.79 18.32
C GLU A 106 20.12 -11.16 17.64
N PRO A 107 21.26 -11.88 17.55
CA PRO A 107 22.45 -11.36 16.90
C PRO A 107 22.20 -11.02 15.42
N GLY A 108 22.45 -9.77 15.04
CA GLY A 108 22.29 -9.30 13.66
C GLY A 108 20.84 -8.98 13.27
N PHE A 109 19.91 -8.98 14.21
CA PHE A 109 18.57 -8.48 13.98
C PHE A 109 18.54 -6.95 13.94
N ASP A 110 18.05 -6.40 12.84
CA ASP A 110 17.75 -4.97 12.70
C ASP A 110 16.25 -4.79 12.36
N PRO A 111 15.45 -4.13 13.20
CA PRO A 111 14.04 -3.85 12.91
C PRO A 111 13.82 -3.10 11.59
N ALA A 112 14.78 -2.29 11.17
CA ALA A 112 14.68 -1.50 9.94
C ALA A 112 14.62 -2.38 8.69
N ASP A 113 15.14 -3.61 8.74
CA ASP A 113 15.07 -4.54 7.60
C ASP A 113 13.64 -5.04 7.34
N TYR A 114 12.76 -4.99 8.36
CA TYR A 114 11.38 -5.50 8.28
C TYR A 114 10.32 -4.40 8.23
N GLY A 115 10.73 -3.15 8.46
CA GLY A 115 9.87 -1.98 8.33
C GLY A 115 9.54 -1.36 9.69
N VAL A 116 9.61 -0.02 9.77
CA VAL A 116 9.28 0.76 10.96
C VAL A 116 8.24 1.82 10.62
N ILE A 117 7.14 1.87 11.36
CA ILE A 117 6.13 2.92 11.20
C ILE A 117 6.68 4.24 11.76
N LEU A 118 6.64 5.30 10.94
CA LEU A 118 7.13 6.63 11.30
C LEU A 118 6.03 7.55 11.85
N ASP A 119 4.76 7.19 11.66
CA ASP A 119 3.63 8.03 12.04
C ASP A 119 3.56 8.25 13.55
N THR A 120 3.32 9.50 13.95
CA THR A 120 3.24 9.90 15.37
C THR A 120 1.81 9.91 15.88
N ASN A 121 0.84 10.04 14.98
CA ASN A 121 -0.57 9.80 15.24
C ASN A 121 -1.01 8.56 14.43
N PRO A 122 -0.54 7.36 14.81
CA PRO A 122 -0.69 6.18 13.98
C PRO A 122 -2.17 5.86 13.80
N ARG A 123 -2.62 5.96 12.54
CA ARG A 123 -3.95 5.49 12.12
C ARG A 123 -4.07 3.96 12.22
N GLY A 124 -2.94 3.28 12.37
CA GLY A 124 -2.82 1.88 12.73
C GLY A 124 -1.40 1.55 13.20
N SER A 125 -1.24 0.47 13.98
CA SER A 125 0.07 -0.07 14.39
C SER A 125 0.59 -1.14 13.43
N ARG A 126 -0.15 -1.40 12.34
CA ARG A 126 0.05 -2.52 11.43
C ARG A 126 -0.18 -2.11 9.99
N PHE A 127 0.46 -2.80 9.05
CA PHE A 127 0.36 -2.50 7.63
C PHE A 127 0.40 -3.75 6.76
N CYS A 128 -0.25 -3.70 5.60
CA CYS A 128 -0.21 -4.79 4.62
C CYS A 128 1.17 -4.86 3.98
N THR A 129 1.83 -6.00 4.13
CA THR A 129 3.11 -6.33 3.48
C THR A 129 3.03 -7.72 2.87
N ARG A 130 3.99 -8.06 2.01
CA ARG A 130 4.00 -9.38 1.37
C ARG A 130 4.11 -10.50 2.41
N ASP A 131 3.48 -11.63 2.10
CA ASP A 131 3.70 -12.88 2.83
C ASP A 131 5.15 -13.35 2.54
N TRP A 132 5.96 -13.54 3.59
CA TRP A 132 7.39 -13.93 3.49
C TRP A 132 7.59 -15.38 3.89
#